data_AF-A0A2N2DAS8-F1
#
_entry.id   AF-A0A2N2DAS8-F1
#
_cell.length_a   1.000
_cell.length_b   1.000
_cell.length_c   1.000
_cell.angle_alpha   90.00
_cell.angle_beta   90.00
_cell.angle_gamma   90.00
#
_symmetry.space_group_name_H-M   'P 1'
#
loop_
_entity.id
_entity.type
_entity.pdbx_description
1 polymer ?
#
loop_
_entity_poly.entity_id
_entity_poly.type
_entity_poly.pdbx_seq_one_letter_code
_entity_poly.pdbx_strand_id
1 'polypeptide(L)'
;MNDTLTIGTIAGILSTIAMHLLSMLWKSFGLIKITSLQTSAAIFLSWNQVNTTAGYIVGIISHLMIGTAGAVLLAYFIRFSGKDYYWVTYSHHLRLSLRGGGFLGRTD
;
A
#
# COMPACT_ATOMS: atom_id res chain seq x y z
N MET A 1 -7.86 -14.06 13.60
CA MET A 1 -7.36 -12.79 14.17
C MET A 1 -6.08 -12.46 13.42
N ASN A 2 -6.18 -11.86 12.24
CA ASN A 2 -5.00 -11.41 11.51
C ASN A 2 -4.58 -10.07 12.13
N ASP A 3 -3.33 -9.98 12.55
CA ASP A 3 -2.80 -8.81 13.24
C ASP A 3 -2.84 -7.59 12.30
N THR A 4 -3.82 -6.71 12.51
CA THR A 4 -4.08 -5.53 11.66
C THR A 4 -2.85 -4.63 11.58
N LEU A 5 -2.05 -4.59 12.65
CA LEU A 5 -0.82 -3.83 12.72
C LEU A 5 0.24 -4.42 11.77
N THR A 6 0.42 -5.75 11.78
CA THR A 6 1.35 -6.43 10.88
C THR A 6 0.94 -6.27 9.42
N ILE A 7 -0.34 -6.45 9.09
CA ILE A 7 -0.84 -6.27 7.72
C ILE A 7 -0.64 -4.83 7.27
N GLY A 8 -1.02 -3.85 8.09
CA GLY A 8 -0.84 -2.44 7.79
C GLY A 8 0.63 -2.07 7.58
N THR A 9 1.53 -2.64 8.39
CA THR A 9 2.98 -2.38 8.27
C THR A 9 3.55 -2.94 6.97
N ILE A 10 3.25 -4.21 6.65
CA ILE A 10 3.70 -4.84 5.40
C ILE A 10 3.12 -4.10 4.18
N ALA A 11 1.83 -3.78 4.21
CA ALA A 11 1.18 -3.02 3.15
C ALA A 11 1.83 -1.63 2.98
N GLY A 12 2.17 -0.96 4.07
CA GLY A 12 2.85 0.34 4.04
C GLY A 12 4.24 0.29 3.44
N ILE A 13 5.04 -0.73 3.78
CA ILE A 13 6.37 -0.93 3.19
C ILE A 13 6.25 -1.18 1.68
N LEU A 14 5.37 -2.11 1.27
CA LEU A 14 5.16 -2.44 -0.14
C LEU A 14 4.65 -1.23 -0.94
N SER A 15 3.69 -0.49 -0.39
CA SER A 15 3.16 0.71 -1.02
C SER A 15 4.22 1.81 -1.16
N THR A 16 5.07 1.98 -0.15
CA THR A 16 6.19 2.93 -0.18
C THR A 16 7.16 2.60 -1.31
N ILE A 17 7.56 1.33 -1.42
CA ILE A 17 8.46 0.87 -2.48
C ILE A 17 7.83 1.10 -3.86
N ALA A 18 6.58 0.69 -4.04
CA ALA A 18 5.85 0.88 -5.29
C ALA A 18 5.73 2.37 -5.68
N MET A 19 5.40 3.23 -4.72
CA MET A 19 5.31 4.68 -4.95
C MET A 19 6.66 5.29 -5.32
N HIS A 20 7.75 4.84 -4.68
CA HIS A 20 9.09 5.31 -5.01
C HIS A 20 9.52 4.89 -6.42
N LEU A 21 9.27 3.63 -6.79
CA LEU A 21 9.54 3.13 -8.15
C LEU A 21 8.73 3.91 -9.20
N LEU A 22 7.45 4.15 -8.95
CA LEU A 22 6.60 4.94 -9.84
C LEU A 22 7.12 6.38 -9.97
N SER A 23 7.56 6.99 -8.88
CA SER A 23 8.17 8.32 -8.89
C SER A 23 9.47 8.36 -9.72
N MET A 24 10.30 7.33 -9.65
CA MET A 24 11.49 7.25 -10.51
C MET A 24 11.13 7.11 -11.99
N LEU A 25 10.11 6.32 -12.33
CA LEU A 25 9.60 6.20 -13.70
C LEU A 25 9.09 7.54 -14.23
N TRP A 26 8.27 8.24 -13.45
CA TRP A 26 7.77 9.57 -13.84
C TRP A 26 8.88 10.60 -14.00
N LYS A 27 9.92 10.54 -13.16
CA LYS A 27 11.11 11.37 -13.33
C LYS A 27 11.86 11.04 -14.61
N SER A 28 11.97 9.76 -14.96
CA SER A 28 12.60 9.31 -16.21
C SER A 28 11.83 9.78 -17.45
N PHE A 29 10.50 9.87 -17.38
CA PHE A 29 9.68 10.45 -18.45
C PHE A 29 9.64 11.98 -18.47
N GLY A 30 10.32 12.64 -17.52
CA GLY A 30 10.34 14.11 -17.43
C GLY A 30 9.05 14.73 -16.90
N LEU A 31 8.09 13.93 -16.41
CA LEU A 31 6.82 14.41 -15.87
C LEU A 31 7.00 15.11 -14.52
N ILE A 32 7.99 14.68 -13.74
CA ILE A 32 8.31 15.27 -12.43
C ILE A 32 9.81 15.54 -12.30
N LYS A 33 10.15 16.63 -11.61
CA LYS A 33 11.56 17.01 -11.33
C LYS A 33 12.05 16.50 -9.98
N ILE A 34 11.12 16.36 -9.02
CA ILE A 34 11.39 16.00 -7.63
C ILE A 34 10.75 14.65 -7.36
N THR A 35 11.53 13.73 -6.80
CA THR A 35 11.04 12.40 -6.42
C THR A 35 10.33 12.43 -5.07
N SER A 36 9.46 11.46 -4.86
CA SER A 36 8.75 11.28 -3.58
C SER A 36 9.71 11.10 -2.39
N LEU A 37 10.91 10.55 -2.61
CA LEU A 37 11.97 10.43 -1.60
C LEU A 37 12.60 11.78 -1.23
N GLN A 38 12.78 12.66 -2.22
CA GLN A 38 13.28 14.01 -1.98
C GLN A 38 12.22 14.84 -1.24
N THR A 39 10.95 14.66 -1.57
CA THR A 39 9.84 15.28 -0.84
C THR A 39 9.79 14.83 0.62
N SER A 40 10.02 13.56 0.91
CA SER A 40 10.03 13.06 2.30
C SER A 40 11.24 13.56 3.09
N ALA A 41 12.41 13.72 2.45
CA ALA A 41 13.58 14.33 3.08
C ALA A 41 13.35 15.83 3.38
N ALA A 42 12.66 16.54 2.49
CA ALA A 42 12.40 17.98 2.60
C ALA A 42 11.49 18.35 3.79
N ILE A 43 10.86 17.38 4.46
CA ILE A 43 10.09 17.58 5.69
C ILE A 43 11.01 17.98 6.85
N PHE A 44 12.22 17.41 6.88
CA PHE A 44 13.18 17.58 7.99
C PHE A 44 14.41 18.38 7.60
N LEU A 45 14.70 18.49 6.30
CA LEU A 45 15.90 19.13 5.76
C LEU A 45 15.53 20.20 4.74
N SER A 46 16.38 21.22 4.63
CA SER A 46 16.25 22.22 3.57
C SER A 46 16.60 21.62 2.20
N TRP A 47 16.02 22.15 1.11
CA TRP A 47 16.18 21.63 -0.25
C TRP A 47 17.63 21.53 -0.74
N ASN A 48 18.55 22.35 -0.21
CA ASN A 48 19.99 22.27 -0.47
C ASN A 48 20.66 21.01 0.12
N GLN A 49 20.07 20.40 1.16
CA GLN A 49 20.58 19.21 1.84
C GLN A 49 19.90 17.92 1.41
N VAL A 50 18.74 18.01 0.75
CA VAL A 50 17.94 16.86 0.29
C VAL A 50 18.70 15.94 -0.67
N ASN A 51 19.63 16.48 -1.47
CA ASN A 51 20.42 15.70 -2.43
C ASN A 51 21.75 15.18 -1.88
N THR A 52 22.02 15.36 -0.59
CA THR A 52 23.22 14.84 0.08
C THR A 52 22.99 13.40 0.54
N THR A 53 24.06 12.65 0.82
CA THR A 53 23.96 11.29 1.37
C THR A 53 23.11 11.24 2.65
N ALA A 54 23.31 12.21 3.55
CA ALA A 54 22.49 12.34 4.75
C ALA A 54 21.02 12.65 4.41
N GLY A 55 20.78 13.49 3.41
CA GLY A 55 19.44 13.79 2.88
C GLY A 55 18.70 12.56 2.38
N TYR A 56 19.38 11.68 1.64
CA TYR A 56 18.79 10.42 1.19
C TYR A 56 18.46 9.48 2.34
N ILE A 57 19.33 9.36 3.36
CA ILE A 57 19.07 8.50 4.54
C ILE A 57 17.84 9.00 5.29
N VAL A 58 17.79 10.30 5.60
CA VAL A 58 16.64 10.93 6.26
C VAL A 58 15.38 10.75 5.41
N GLY A 59 15.50 10.92 4.10
CA GLY A 59 14.44 10.69 3.13
C GLY A 59 13.88 9.28 3.19
N ILE A 60 14.72 8.24 3.19
CA ILE A 60 14.29 6.83 3.26
C ILE A 60 13.54 6.56 4.55
N ILE A 61 14.10 6.99 5.68
CA ILE A 61 13.50 6.76 7.00
C ILE A 61 12.14 7.45 7.08
N SER A 62 12.07 8.74 6.73
CA SER A 62 10.82 9.49 6.77
C SER A 62 9.77 8.93 5.82
N HIS A 63 10.18 8.49 4.64
CA HIS A 63 9.29 7.90 3.64
C HIS A 63 8.64 6.62 4.14
N LEU A 64 9.45 5.71 4.73
CA LEU A 64 8.96 4.46 5.29
C LEU A 64 8.08 4.69 6.51
N MET A 65 8.44 5.65 7.38
CA MET A 65 7.62 5.99 8.55
C MET A 65 6.25 6.51 8.15
N ILE A 66 6.19 7.45 7.21
CA ILE A 66 4.91 8.03 6.74
C ILE A 66 4.08 6.97 6.01
N GLY A 67 4.71 6.17 5.15
CA GLY A 67 4.02 5.11 4.41
C GLY A 67 3.45 4.02 5.31
N THR A 68 4.21 3.57 6.30
CA THR A 68 3.75 2.56 7.27
C THR A 68 2.70 3.12 8.23
N ALA A 69 2.90 4.31 8.80
CA ALA A 69 1.91 4.95 9.66
C ALA A 69 0.58 5.19 8.93
N GLY A 70 0.63 5.69 7.69
CA GLY A 70 -0.56 5.89 6.86
C GLY A 70 -1.28 4.58 6.54
N ALA A 71 -0.55 3.52 6.18
CA ALA A 71 -1.14 2.23 5.87
C ALA A 71 -1.72 1.51 7.10
N VAL A 72 -1.06 1.60 8.26
CA VAL A 72 -1.60 1.06 9.52
C VAL A 72 -2.88 1.80 9.91
N LEU A 73 -2.88 3.15 9.83
CA LEU A 73 -4.07 3.95 10.11
C LEU A 73 -5.21 3.59 9.16
N LEU A 74 -4.91 3.43 7.86
CA LEU A 74 -5.90 2.99 6.86
C LEU A 74 -6.43 1.58 7.16
N ALA A 75 -5.57 0.63 7.56
CA ALA A 75 -5.98 -0.71 7.92
C ALA A 75 -6.95 -0.71 9.12
N TYR A 76 -6.69 0.13 10.13
CA TYR A 76 -7.63 0.35 11.24
C TYR A 76 -8.93 1.00 10.78
N PHE A 77 -8.87 1.98 9.88
CA PHE A 77 -10.05 2.65 9.33
C PHE A 77 -10.93 1.68 8.54
N ILE A 78 -10.33 0.83 7.71
CA ILE A 78 -11.05 -0.21 6.95
C ILE A 78 -11.74 -1.19 7.92
N ARG A 79 -11.01 -1.65 8.95
CA ARG A 79 -11.57 -2.51 9.99
C ARG A 79 -12.73 -1.85 10.72
N PHE A 80 -12.61 -0.57 11.05
CA PHE A 80 -13.68 0.21 11.67
C PHE A 80 -14.90 0.37 10.76
N SER A 81 -14.69 0.56 9.46
CA SER A 81 -15.76 0.71 8.47
C SER A 81 -16.57 -0.57 8.19
N GLY A 82 -16.19 -1.71 8.79
CA GLY A 82 -16.86 -3.00 8.60
C GLY A 82 -16.72 -3.60 7.20
N LYS A 83 -15.89 -3.01 6.33
CA LYS A 83 -15.70 -3.45 4.93
C LYS A 83 -14.85 -4.70 4.76
N ASP A 84 -14.24 -5.21 5.82
CA ASP A 84 -13.53 -6.52 5.82
C ASP A 84 -14.42 -7.66 5.28
N TYR A 85 -15.74 -7.51 5.36
CA TYR A 85 -16.70 -8.51 4.89
C TYR A 85 -16.83 -8.60 3.37
N TYR A 86 -16.58 -7.56 2.56
CA TYR A 86 -16.96 -7.64 1.14
C TYR A 86 -16.08 -8.59 0.33
N TRP A 87 -14.77 -8.61 0.57
CA TRP A 87 -13.87 -9.50 -0.17
C TRP A 87 -14.02 -10.96 0.25
N VAL A 88 -14.21 -11.23 1.55
CA VAL A 88 -14.45 -12.58 2.08
C VAL A 88 -15.84 -13.09 1.68
N THR A 89 -16.86 -12.26 1.72
CA THR A 89 -18.23 -12.64 1.32
C THR A 89 -18.31 -12.95 -0.17
N TYR A 90 -17.65 -12.17 -1.03
CA TYR A 90 -17.62 -12.45 -2.46
C TYR A 90 -16.93 -13.78 -2.78
N SER A 91 -15.79 -14.04 -2.15
CA SER A 91 -15.05 -15.30 -2.35
C SER A 91 -15.78 -16.50 -1.74
N HIS A 92 -16.54 -16.33 -0.67
CA HIS A 92 -17.37 -17.39 -0.09
C HIS A 92 -18.63 -17.68 -0.95
N HIS A 93 -19.30 -16.65 -1.46
CA HIS A 93 -20.44 -16.81 -2.38
C HIS A 93 -20.02 -17.43 -3.71
N LEU A 94 -18.89 -17.02 -4.28
CA LEU A 94 -18.35 -17.60 -5.52
C LEU A 94 -17.99 -19.09 -5.32
N ARG A 95 -17.46 -19.46 -4.16
CA ARG A 95 -17.14 -20.85 -3.80
C ARG A 95 -18.39 -21.72 -3.60
N LEU A 96 -19.47 -21.14 -3.07
CA LEU A 96 -20.78 -21.81 -2.98
C LEU A 96 -21.45 -21.94 -4.35
N SER A 97 -21.34 -20.94 -5.22
CA SER A 97 -21.85 -21.00 -6.59
C SER A 97 -21.14 -22.06 -7.43
N LEU A 98 -19.83 -22.24 -7.24
CA LEU A 98 -19.04 -23.26 -7.95
C LEU A 98 -19.26 -24.68 -7.40
N ARG A 99 -19.69 -24.83 -6.13
CA ARG A 99 -20.08 -26.14 -5.57
C ARG A 99 -21.56 -26.48 -5.76
N GLY A 100 -22.43 -25.48 -5.94
CA GLY A 100 -23.86 -25.67 -6.21
C GLY A 100 -24.22 -25.88 -7.69
N GLY A 101 -23.31 -25.60 -8.62
CA GLY A 101 -23.52 -25.75 -10.06
C GLY A 101 -23.34 -27.18 -10.61
N GLY A 102 -23.20 -28.18 -9.75
CA GLY A 102 -22.95 -29.58 -10.12
C GLY A 102 -24.15 -30.52 -9.98
N PHE A 103 -25.40 -30.02 -9.98
CA PHE A 103 -26.59 -30.87 -9.85
C PHE A 103 -27.77 -30.40 -10.71
N LEU A 104 -27.49 -30.00 -11.96
CA LEU A 104 -28.51 -29.83 -13.00
C LEU A 104 -27.99 -30.51 -14.27
N GLY A 105 -28.15 -31.83 -14.31
CA GLY A 105 -27.88 -32.61 -15.51
C GLY A 105 -28.11 -34.10 -15.29
N ARG A 106 -29.20 -34.60 -15.90
CA ARG A 106 -29.57 -36.01 -16.14
C ARG A 106 -30.05 -36.80 -14.91
N THR A 107 -31.10 -37.63 -14.97
CA THR A 107 -31.90 -38.21 -16.06
C THR A 107 -33.26 -38.64 -15.46
N ASP A 108 -34.25 -38.80 -16.34
CA ASP A 108 -35.57 -39.45 -16.16
C ASP A 108 -36.75 -38.52 -15.81
#